data_AF-A0A7Y2B5W1-F1
#
_entry.id   AF-A0A7Y2B5W1-F1
#
_cell.length_a   1.000
_cell.length_b   1.000
_cell.length_c   1.000
_cell.angle_alpha   90.00
_cell.angle_beta   90.00
_cell.angle_gamma   90.00
#
_symmetry.space_group_name_H-M   'P 1'
#
loop_
_entity.id
_entity.type
_entity.pdbx_description
1 polymer ?
#
loop_
_entity_poly.entity_id
_entity_poly.type
_entity_poly.pdbx_seq_one_letter_code
_entity_poly.pdbx_strand_id
1 'polypeptide(L)'
;ALAQAVDYASAGTVEFIVDADKKFYFLEMNTRLQVEHPVTEWITGLDLVREQVHIAAGEPLSFTQEDVRFRGHAIEFRVNAEDPSQGFLPAAGYVTAVHFPQGPGVRNDAGFYAGYEIPTIYDPLLAKLIVWAGDRPQCLARARRAIHEYSIKGIRHNLPFHLWTVHQPDFVAGDYDTHFIDRTFTPESLAPGETEEDLARVAAAIRAYRERDHLAVNEAKLHPNWKWIARRDGMEGG
;
A
#
# COMPACT_ATOMS: atom_id res chain seq x y z
N ALA A 1 -35.23 -7.89 -0.52
CA ALA A 1 -35.86 -9.08 0.09
C ALA A 1 -35.36 -9.32 1.51
N LEU A 2 -34.13 -9.83 1.73
CA LEU A 2 -33.61 -10.10 3.09
C LEU A 2 -33.60 -8.85 3.99
N ALA A 3 -33.03 -7.74 3.50
CA ALA A 3 -32.98 -6.49 4.26
C ALA A 3 -34.37 -5.96 4.69
N GLN A 4 -35.35 -6.03 3.79
CA GLN A 4 -36.74 -5.65 4.10
C GLN A 4 -37.41 -6.60 5.10
N ALA A 5 -37.09 -7.90 5.03
CA ALA A 5 -37.67 -8.91 5.91
C ALA A 5 -37.24 -8.74 7.38
N VAL A 6 -36.12 -8.04 7.63
CA VAL A 6 -35.60 -7.75 8.97
C VAL A 6 -35.68 -6.27 9.33
N ASP A 7 -36.42 -5.48 8.55
CA ASP A 7 -36.55 -4.02 8.71
C ASP A 7 -35.20 -3.31 8.87
N TYR A 8 -34.24 -3.70 8.03
CA TYR A 8 -32.86 -3.22 8.11
C TYR A 8 -32.76 -1.75 7.68
N ALA A 9 -32.07 -0.95 8.49
CA ALA A 9 -31.78 0.45 8.21
C ALA A 9 -30.28 0.70 8.08
N SER A 10 -29.92 1.77 7.35
CA SER A 10 -28.52 2.13 7.02
C SER A 10 -27.85 1.14 6.04
N ALA A 11 -26.53 1.26 5.88
CA ALA A 11 -25.73 0.37 5.07
C ALA A 11 -25.40 -0.93 5.83
N GLY A 12 -25.37 -2.05 5.10
CA GLY A 12 -24.98 -3.36 5.61
C GLY A 12 -24.57 -4.27 4.46
N THR A 13 -23.83 -5.32 4.77
CA THR A 13 -23.32 -6.28 3.78
C THR A 13 -23.90 -7.65 4.04
N VAL A 14 -24.35 -8.33 2.98
CA VAL A 14 -24.77 -9.73 3.02
C VAL A 14 -23.69 -10.57 2.37
N GLU A 15 -23.14 -11.52 3.11
CA GLU A 15 -22.01 -12.33 2.68
C GLU A 15 -22.47 -13.70 2.20
N PHE A 16 -21.87 -14.14 1.09
CA PHE A 16 -22.13 -15.44 0.49
C PHE A 16 -20.81 -16.15 0.19
N ILE A 17 -20.82 -17.48 0.33
CA ILE A 17 -19.80 -18.35 -0.26
C ILE A 17 -20.33 -18.85 -1.61
N VAL A 18 -19.45 -18.92 -2.60
CA VAL A 18 -19.78 -19.42 -3.94
C VAL A 18 -18.97 -20.69 -4.19
N ASP A 19 -19.65 -21.77 -4.59
CA ASP A 19 -18.99 -23.03 -4.94
C ASP A 19 -18.52 -23.06 -6.41
N ALA A 20 -17.86 -24.15 -6.80
CA ALA A 20 -17.38 -24.36 -8.17
C ALA A 20 -18.51 -24.41 -9.22
N ASP A 21 -19.74 -24.73 -8.81
CA ASP A 21 -20.94 -24.74 -9.67
C ASP A 21 -21.62 -23.36 -9.74
N LYS A 22 -21.03 -22.32 -9.13
CA LYS A 22 -21.58 -20.96 -9.01
C LYS A 22 -22.89 -20.89 -8.22
N LYS A 23 -23.09 -21.80 -7.26
CA LYS A 23 -24.19 -21.73 -6.29
C LYS A 23 -23.78 -20.86 -5.11
N PHE A 24 -24.70 -19.98 -4.71
CA PHE A 24 -24.50 -19.03 -3.63
C PHE A 24 -25.10 -19.58 -2.34
N TYR A 25 -24.33 -19.53 -1.26
CA TYR A 25 -24.73 -19.94 0.08
C TYR A 25 -24.58 -18.76 1.02
N PHE A 26 -25.68 -18.34 1.66
CA PHE A 26 -25.65 -17.27 2.65
C PHE A 26 -24.77 -17.69 3.83
N LEU A 27 -23.87 -16.80 4.23
CA LEU A 27 -23.00 -16.99 5.39
C LEU A 27 -23.51 -16.14 6.56
N GLU A 28 -23.50 -14.82 6.38
CA GLU A 28 -23.92 -13.87 7.41
C GLU A 28 -24.35 -12.53 6.83
N MET A 29 -24.88 -11.67 7.70
CA MET A 29 -25.17 -10.27 7.39
C MET A 29 -24.46 -9.38 8.40
N ASN A 30 -23.56 -8.55 7.91
CA ASN A 30 -22.84 -7.57 8.70
C ASN A 30 -23.64 -6.27 8.79
N THR A 31 -24.09 -5.95 10.00
CA THR A 31 -25.03 -4.84 10.27
C THR A 31 -24.32 -3.49 10.47
N ARG A 32 -23.30 -3.23 9.67
CA ARG A 32 -22.47 -2.02 9.72
C ARG A 32 -21.81 -1.76 8.37
N LEU A 33 -21.26 -0.57 8.21
CA LEU A 33 -20.38 -0.27 7.07
C LEU A 33 -19.16 -1.19 7.12
N GLN A 34 -18.79 -1.74 5.96
CA GLN A 34 -17.61 -2.58 5.83
C GLN A 34 -16.36 -1.75 5.53
N VAL A 35 -15.20 -2.28 5.90
CA VAL A 35 -13.91 -1.60 5.66
C VAL A 35 -13.71 -1.38 4.16
N GLU A 36 -14.04 -2.39 3.37
CA GLU A 36 -13.94 -2.47 1.91
C GLU A 36 -15.05 -1.75 1.13
N HIS A 37 -15.92 -0.98 1.79
CA HIS A 37 -16.93 -0.17 1.10
C HIS A 37 -16.39 0.73 -0.04
N PRO A 38 -15.14 1.27 -0.01
CA PRO A 38 -14.67 2.14 -1.08
C PRO A 38 -14.60 1.46 -2.45
N VAL A 39 -14.42 0.13 -2.53
CA VAL A 39 -14.45 -0.54 -3.85
C VAL A 39 -15.83 -0.44 -4.49
N THR A 40 -16.90 -0.48 -3.68
CA THR A 40 -18.28 -0.29 -4.13
C THR A 40 -18.55 1.16 -4.51
N GLU A 41 -18.07 2.11 -3.71
CA GLU A 41 -18.22 3.55 -4.01
C GLU A 41 -17.57 3.90 -5.35
N TRP A 42 -16.37 3.37 -5.62
CA TRP A 42 -15.64 3.68 -6.85
C TRP A 42 -16.33 3.18 -8.13
N ILE A 43 -16.99 2.02 -8.06
CA ILE A 43 -17.67 1.46 -9.24
C ILE A 43 -19.10 1.93 -9.39
N THR A 44 -19.76 2.38 -8.31
CA THR A 44 -21.15 2.86 -8.35
C THR A 44 -21.26 4.39 -8.40
N GLY A 45 -20.26 5.11 -7.91
CA GLY A 45 -20.28 6.56 -7.72
C GLY A 45 -21.09 7.01 -6.50
N LEU A 46 -21.55 6.09 -5.66
CA LEU A 46 -22.34 6.39 -4.46
C LEU A 46 -21.41 6.57 -3.26
N ASP A 47 -21.68 7.58 -2.44
CA ASP A 47 -21.00 7.85 -1.17
C ASP A 47 -21.82 7.20 -0.04
N LEU A 48 -21.38 6.02 0.40
CA LEU A 48 -22.16 5.21 1.33
C LEU A 48 -22.20 5.84 2.72
N VAL A 49 -21.12 6.48 3.16
CA VAL A 49 -21.08 7.18 4.45
C VAL A 49 -22.07 8.33 4.48
N ARG A 50 -22.15 9.12 3.39
CA ARG A 50 -23.14 10.19 3.27
C ARG A 50 -24.57 9.66 3.33
N GLU A 51 -24.86 8.59 2.61
CA GLU A 51 -26.19 7.98 2.65
C GLU A 51 -26.55 7.47 4.05
N GLN A 52 -25.59 6.90 4.80
CA GLN A 52 -25.84 6.53 6.19
C GLN A 52 -26.27 7.73 7.05
N VAL A 53 -25.66 8.90 6.84
CA VAL A 53 -26.02 10.13 7.57
C VAL A 53 -27.40 10.64 7.17
N HIS A 54 -27.72 10.68 5.87
CA HIS A 54 -29.05 11.07 5.38
C HIS A 54 -30.16 10.16 5.94
N ILE A 55 -29.96 8.84 5.86
CA ILE A 55 -30.91 7.85 6.40
C ILE A 55 -31.08 8.04 7.91
N ALA A 56 -30.00 8.27 8.65
CA ALA A 56 -30.06 8.52 10.09
C ALA A 56 -30.82 9.82 10.45
N ALA A 57 -30.83 10.80 9.55
CA ALA A 57 -31.64 12.01 9.66
C ALA A 57 -33.12 11.82 9.26
N GLY A 58 -33.51 10.61 8.84
CA GLY A 58 -34.86 10.30 8.37
C GLY A 58 -35.12 10.69 6.92
N GLU A 59 -34.08 11.01 6.15
CA GLU A 59 -34.19 11.29 4.73
C GLU A 59 -34.33 9.98 3.92
N PRO A 60 -35.05 9.99 2.78
CA PRO A 60 -35.08 8.84 1.88
C PRO A 60 -33.72 8.64 1.19
N LEU A 61 -33.50 7.45 0.61
CA LEU A 61 -32.35 7.20 -0.25
C LEU A 61 -32.30 8.22 -1.40
N SER A 62 -31.10 8.71 -1.72
CA SER A 62 -30.91 9.71 -2.77
C SER A 62 -30.99 9.15 -4.19
N PHE A 63 -31.17 7.83 -4.33
CA PHE A 63 -31.16 7.10 -5.60
C PHE A 63 -32.15 5.94 -5.60
N THR A 64 -32.57 5.50 -6.79
CA THR A 64 -33.33 4.25 -6.97
C THR A 64 -32.44 3.10 -7.45
N GLN A 65 -32.97 1.89 -7.49
CA GLN A 65 -32.22 0.73 -7.97
C GLN A 65 -31.78 0.88 -9.44
N GLU A 66 -32.55 1.60 -10.26
CA GLU A 66 -32.26 1.89 -11.66
C GLU A 66 -31.12 2.91 -11.84
N ASP A 67 -30.87 3.74 -10.83
CA ASP A 67 -29.76 4.70 -10.86
C ASP A 67 -28.41 4.04 -10.57
N VAL A 68 -28.40 2.89 -9.89
CA VAL A 68 -27.17 2.16 -9.55
C VAL A 68 -26.56 1.55 -10.81
N ARG A 69 -25.45 2.15 -11.28
CA ARG A 69 -24.69 1.68 -12.44
C ARG A 69 -23.27 1.35 -12.04
N PHE A 70 -22.80 0.18 -12.47
CA PHE A 70 -21.42 -0.23 -12.25
C PHE A 70 -20.54 0.21 -13.42
N ARG A 71 -19.42 0.88 -13.13
CA ARG A 71 -18.45 1.33 -14.13
C ARG A 71 -17.03 1.04 -13.67
N GLY A 72 -16.27 0.42 -14.57
CA GLY A 72 -14.86 0.11 -14.34
C GLY A 72 -14.64 -1.04 -13.36
N HIS A 73 -13.46 -1.05 -12.75
CA HIS A 73 -13.03 -2.02 -11.76
C HIS A 73 -12.26 -1.32 -10.65
N ALA A 74 -12.48 -1.74 -9.41
CA ALA A 74 -11.76 -1.24 -8.25
C ALA A 74 -11.11 -2.38 -7.47
N ILE A 75 -9.91 -2.14 -6.94
CA ILE A 75 -9.17 -3.04 -6.05
C ILE A 75 -8.75 -2.23 -4.83
N GLU A 76 -8.98 -2.78 -3.64
CA GLU A 76 -8.52 -2.22 -2.37
C GLU A 76 -7.44 -3.11 -1.75
N PHE A 77 -6.41 -2.47 -1.21
CA PHE A 77 -5.36 -3.10 -0.42
C PHE A 77 -5.40 -2.54 1.00
N ARG A 78 -5.50 -3.44 1.98
CA ARG A 78 -5.30 -3.09 3.39
C ARG A 78 -3.82 -3.00 3.68
N VAL A 79 -3.32 -1.78 3.81
CA VAL A 79 -1.92 -1.50 4.14
C VAL A 79 -1.78 -1.61 5.66
N ASN A 80 -1.15 -2.69 6.11
CA ASN A 80 -1.01 -2.99 7.53
C ASN A 80 0.46 -2.84 7.98
N ALA A 81 0.63 -2.50 9.25
CA ALA A 81 1.90 -2.60 9.97
C ALA A 81 2.15 -4.06 10.37
N GLU A 82 2.59 -4.86 9.42
CA GLU A 82 2.90 -6.29 9.56
C GLU A 82 4.16 -6.64 8.77
N ASP A 83 4.83 -7.73 9.12
CA ASP A 83 5.96 -8.28 8.36
C ASP A 83 5.59 -9.61 7.67
N PRO A 84 5.21 -9.59 6.37
CA PRO A 84 4.87 -10.82 5.64
C PRO A 84 6.04 -11.79 5.52
N SER A 85 7.30 -11.32 5.59
CA SER A 85 8.49 -12.18 5.56
C SER A 85 8.71 -12.94 6.87
N GLN A 86 7.91 -12.64 7.90
CA GLN A 86 7.92 -13.31 9.20
C GLN A 86 6.51 -13.80 9.55
N GLY A 87 5.72 -14.21 8.56
CA GLY A 87 4.37 -14.74 8.82
C GLY A 87 3.37 -13.69 9.29
N PHE A 88 3.46 -12.47 8.75
CA PHE A 88 2.56 -11.34 9.05
C PHE A 88 2.55 -10.93 10.53
N LEU A 89 3.68 -11.06 11.23
CA LEU A 89 3.79 -10.56 12.60
C LEU A 89 3.48 -9.06 12.66
N PRO A 90 2.64 -8.60 13.61
CA PRO A 90 2.37 -7.18 13.80
C PRO A 90 3.65 -6.39 14.06
N ALA A 91 3.72 -5.20 13.48
CA ALA A 91 4.83 -4.27 13.63
C ALA A 91 4.37 -3.02 14.37
N ALA A 92 5.21 -2.54 15.29
CA ALA A 92 5.00 -1.31 16.03
C ALA A 92 6.23 -0.40 15.91
N GLY A 93 6.06 0.87 16.27
CA GLY A 93 7.14 1.86 16.24
C GLY A 93 6.76 3.12 15.48
N TYR A 94 7.75 3.95 15.18
CA TYR A 94 7.53 5.27 14.59
C TYR A 94 7.65 5.25 13.07
N VAL A 95 6.67 5.85 12.40
CA VAL A 95 6.76 6.14 10.97
C VAL A 95 7.70 7.32 10.78
N THR A 96 8.93 7.06 10.33
CA THR A 96 9.97 8.11 10.19
C THR A 96 9.76 8.98 8.96
N ALA A 97 9.19 8.41 7.89
CA ALA A 97 8.79 9.13 6.70
C ALA A 97 7.68 8.36 5.97
N VAL A 98 6.79 9.09 5.30
CA VAL A 98 5.77 8.51 4.43
C VAL A 98 5.62 9.34 3.16
N HIS A 99 5.46 8.66 2.04
CA HIS A 99 5.02 9.23 0.76
C HIS A 99 3.83 8.43 0.28
N PHE A 100 2.65 9.05 0.27
CA PHE A 100 1.42 8.42 -0.19
C PHE A 100 1.35 8.43 -1.72
N PRO A 101 0.83 7.37 -2.36
CA PRO A 101 0.60 7.35 -3.78
C PRO A 101 -0.54 8.31 -4.15
N GLN A 102 -0.45 8.91 -5.33
CA GLN A 102 -1.42 9.90 -5.80
C GLN A 102 -1.76 9.69 -7.28
N GLY A 103 -2.61 10.57 -7.80
CA GLY A 103 -2.95 10.65 -9.21
C GLY A 103 -4.28 9.99 -9.58
N PRO A 104 -4.61 9.96 -10.89
CA PRO A 104 -5.92 9.55 -11.36
C PRO A 104 -6.25 8.11 -10.96
N GLY A 105 -7.45 7.89 -10.41
CA GLY A 105 -7.96 6.58 -10.01
C GLY A 105 -7.23 5.97 -8.80
N VAL A 106 -6.57 6.79 -7.98
CA VAL A 106 -5.95 6.36 -6.71
C VAL A 106 -6.57 7.15 -5.57
N ARG A 107 -7.12 6.42 -4.59
CA ARG A 107 -7.61 6.94 -3.31
C ARG A 107 -6.82 6.26 -2.20
N ASN A 108 -6.48 7.02 -1.17
CA ASN A 108 -5.76 6.48 -0.01
C ASN A 108 -6.41 7.02 1.26
N ASP A 109 -7.15 6.15 1.95
CA ASP A 109 -7.78 6.45 3.24
C ASP A 109 -6.78 6.05 4.33
N ALA A 110 -5.97 7.00 4.82
CA ALA A 110 -4.90 6.75 5.78
C ALA A 110 -5.18 7.40 7.15
N GLY A 111 -4.89 6.65 8.22
CA GLY A 111 -4.99 7.12 9.61
C GLY A 111 -3.65 7.49 10.25
N PHE A 112 -2.56 7.50 9.49
CA PHE A 112 -1.20 7.73 9.98
C PHE A 112 -0.47 8.82 9.19
N TYR A 113 0.65 9.30 9.74
CA TYR A 113 1.49 10.34 9.14
C TYR A 113 2.95 10.20 9.59
N ALA A 114 3.88 10.95 8.99
CA ALA A 114 5.28 10.95 9.43
C ALA A 114 5.39 11.50 10.87
N GLY A 115 6.09 10.77 11.74
CA GLY A 115 6.18 11.01 13.17
C GLY A 115 5.14 10.26 14.01
N TYR A 116 4.15 9.60 13.39
CA TYR A 116 3.12 8.85 14.10
C TYR A 116 3.68 7.54 14.69
N GLU A 117 3.30 7.24 15.92
CA GLU A 117 3.62 5.98 16.61
C GLU A 117 2.53 4.94 16.35
N ILE A 118 2.91 3.79 15.83
CA ILE A 118 2.01 2.64 15.66
C ILE A 118 1.97 1.85 16.96
N PRO A 119 0.82 1.83 17.67
CA PRO A 119 0.68 1.06 18.90
C PRO A 119 0.38 -0.42 18.60
N THR A 120 0.67 -1.30 19.56
CA THR A 120 0.38 -2.75 19.44
C THR A 120 -1.03 -3.15 19.90
N ILE A 121 -1.80 -2.20 20.46
CA ILE A 121 -3.09 -2.49 21.12
C ILE A 121 -4.31 -2.36 20.20
N TYR A 122 -4.13 -1.88 18.97
CA TYR A 122 -5.18 -1.73 17.97
C TYR A 122 -4.90 -2.60 16.74
N ASP A 123 -5.88 -2.64 15.83
CA ASP A 123 -5.72 -3.26 14.53
C ASP A 123 -4.51 -2.65 13.77
N PRO A 124 -3.69 -3.46 13.07
CA PRO A 124 -2.50 -2.99 12.38
C PRO A 124 -2.78 -2.20 11.10
N LEU A 125 -4.04 -1.98 10.71
CA LEU A 125 -4.43 -1.20 9.53
C LEU A 125 -3.92 0.24 9.63
N LEU A 126 -3.01 0.58 8.72
CA LEU A 126 -2.47 1.92 8.55
C LEU A 126 -3.34 2.72 7.57
N ALA A 127 -3.65 2.11 6.44
CA ALA A 127 -4.41 2.75 5.36
C ALA A 127 -5.14 1.74 4.48
N LYS A 128 -6.12 2.23 3.74
CA LYS A 128 -6.71 1.53 2.61
C LYS A 128 -6.24 2.20 1.33
N LEU A 129 -5.44 1.51 0.53
CA LEU A 129 -5.08 1.95 -0.81
C LEU A 129 -6.13 1.41 -1.78
N ILE A 130 -6.88 2.30 -2.41
CA ILE A 130 -7.92 1.93 -3.36
C ILE A 130 -7.56 2.45 -4.73
N VAL A 131 -7.67 1.56 -5.71
CA VAL A 131 -7.31 1.81 -7.09
C VAL A 131 -8.50 1.50 -7.96
N TRP A 132 -8.83 2.40 -8.89
CA TRP A 132 -9.91 2.23 -9.84
C TRP A 132 -9.41 2.43 -11.27
N ALA A 133 -9.98 1.72 -12.24
CA ALA A 133 -9.77 1.91 -13.67
C ALA A 133 -10.99 1.56 -14.53
N GLY A 134 -10.92 1.81 -15.84
CA GLY A 134 -11.98 1.43 -16.78
C GLY A 134 -12.16 -0.08 -16.96
N ASP A 135 -11.12 -0.88 -16.65
CA ASP A 135 -11.17 -2.34 -16.67
C ASP A 135 -10.16 -2.93 -15.66
N ARG A 136 -10.24 -4.25 -15.44
CA ARG A 136 -9.39 -4.95 -14.48
C ARG A 136 -7.90 -4.92 -14.85
N PRO A 137 -7.47 -5.19 -16.09
CA PRO A 137 -6.06 -5.06 -16.49
C PRO A 137 -5.46 -3.68 -16.21
N GLN A 138 -6.17 -2.61 -16.55
CA GLN A 138 -5.76 -1.23 -16.25
C GLN A 138 -5.73 -0.97 -14.74
N CYS A 139 -6.67 -1.53 -13.98
CA CYS A 139 -6.70 -1.41 -12.53
C CYS A 139 -5.47 -2.07 -11.89
N LEU A 140 -5.08 -3.26 -12.35
CA LEU A 140 -3.87 -3.93 -11.90
C LEU A 140 -2.61 -3.15 -12.27
N ALA A 141 -2.53 -2.61 -13.49
CA ALA A 141 -1.40 -1.78 -13.91
C ALA A 141 -1.27 -0.53 -13.03
N ARG A 142 -2.39 0.14 -12.74
CA ARG A 142 -2.43 1.28 -11.82
C ARG A 142 -2.10 0.87 -10.38
N ALA A 143 -2.53 -0.30 -9.92
CA ALA A 143 -2.23 -0.81 -8.60
C ALA A 143 -0.73 -1.03 -8.40
N ARG A 144 -0.06 -1.67 -9.38
CA ARG A 144 1.41 -1.81 -9.37
C ARG A 144 2.11 -0.45 -9.24
N ARG A 145 1.70 0.54 -10.03
CA ARG A 145 2.24 1.90 -9.95
C ARG A 145 2.04 2.51 -8.56
N ALA A 146 0.80 2.50 -8.06
CA ALA A 146 0.47 3.09 -6.77
C ALA A 146 1.22 2.41 -5.61
N ILE A 147 1.36 1.08 -5.63
CA ILE A 147 2.13 0.35 -4.62
C ILE A 147 3.62 0.72 -4.70
N HIS A 148 4.19 0.86 -5.90
CA HIS A 148 5.59 1.29 -6.06
C HIS A 148 5.86 2.73 -5.57
N GLU A 149 4.91 3.63 -5.76
CA GLU A 149 4.99 5.01 -5.25
C GLU A 149 4.83 5.08 -3.73
N TYR A 150 4.14 4.12 -3.11
CA TYR A 150 3.84 4.12 -1.68
C TYR A 150 5.09 3.79 -0.85
N SER A 151 5.69 4.83 -0.25
CA SER A 151 6.85 4.70 0.62
C SER A 151 6.45 4.88 2.08
N ILE A 152 6.75 3.89 2.92
CA ILE A 152 6.62 3.96 4.38
C ILE A 152 7.97 3.59 4.98
N LYS A 153 8.48 4.40 5.91
CA LYS A 153 9.78 4.19 6.56
C LYS A 153 9.63 4.13 8.08
N GLY A 154 10.51 3.38 8.73
CA GLY A 154 10.57 3.25 10.19
C GLY A 154 9.81 2.06 10.78
N ILE A 155 8.92 1.44 10.00
CA ILE A 155 8.15 0.25 10.41
C ILE A 155 8.12 -0.78 9.27
N ARG A 156 7.86 -2.05 9.61
CA ARG A 156 7.51 -3.09 8.64
C ARG A 156 6.06 -2.92 8.20
N HIS A 157 5.77 -3.33 6.97
CA HIS A 157 4.43 -3.23 6.40
C HIS A 157 4.24 -4.25 5.26
N ASN A 158 2.98 -4.52 4.92
CA ASN A 158 2.61 -5.56 3.95
C ASN A 158 2.58 -5.12 2.47
N LEU A 159 2.95 -3.88 2.12
CA LEU A 159 3.02 -3.43 0.70
C LEU A 159 3.81 -4.38 -0.23
N PRO A 160 4.97 -4.96 0.16
CA PRO A 160 5.68 -5.91 -0.70
C PRO A 160 4.85 -7.16 -1.02
N PHE A 161 4.04 -7.64 -0.07
CA PHE A 161 3.11 -8.74 -0.29
C PHE A 161 2.03 -8.36 -1.30
N HIS A 162 1.43 -7.18 -1.18
CA HIS A 162 0.44 -6.71 -2.16
C HIS A 162 1.02 -6.60 -3.57
N LEU A 163 2.26 -6.09 -3.69
CA LEU A 163 2.96 -6.05 -4.97
C LEU A 163 3.13 -7.46 -5.54
N TRP A 164 3.61 -8.40 -4.72
CA TRP A 164 3.73 -9.80 -5.12
C TRP A 164 2.38 -10.37 -5.58
N THR A 165 1.28 -10.12 -4.86
CA THR A 165 -0.06 -10.61 -5.19
C THR A 165 -0.54 -10.14 -6.56
N VAL A 166 -0.37 -8.84 -6.88
CA VAL A 166 -0.81 -8.29 -8.19
C VAL A 166 0.05 -8.76 -9.37
N HIS A 167 1.14 -9.49 -9.10
CA HIS A 167 1.97 -10.14 -10.11
C HIS A 167 1.64 -11.63 -10.30
N GLN A 168 0.81 -12.25 -9.43
CA GLN A 168 0.51 -13.67 -9.55
C GLN A 168 -0.42 -13.95 -10.75
N PRO A 169 -0.11 -14.95 -11.61
CA PRO A 169 -0.91 -15.27 -12.79
C PRO A 169 -2.39 -15.51 -12.49
N ASP A 170 -2.68 -16.33 -11.48
CA ASP A 170 -4.03 -16.67 -11.03
C ASP A 170 -4.79 -15.42 -10.56
N PHE A 171 -4.14 -14.55 -9.78
CA PHE A 171 -4.71 -13.26 -9.38
C PHE A 171 -4.95 -12.34 -10.58
N VAL A 172 -4.05 -12.31 -11.56
CA VAL A 172 -4.22 -11.52 -12.79
C VAL A 172 -5.37 -12.06 -13.65
N ALA A 173 -5.52 -13.37 -13.74
CA ALA A 173 -6.58 -14.04 -14.49
C ALA A 173 -7.96 -13.93 -13.81
N GLY A 174 -8.01 -13.71 -12.49
CA GLY A 174 -9.25 -13.77 -11.73
C GLY A 174 -9.64 -15.19 -11.33
N ASP A 175 -8.70 -16.13 -11.37
CA ASP A 175 -8.89 -17.55 -11.08
C ASP A 175 -8.30 -17.90 -9.72
N TYR A 176 -9.02 -17.55 -8.65
CA TYR A 176 -8.57 -17.77 -7.28
C TYR A 176 -9.75 -18.02 -6.34
N ASP A 177 -9.44 -18.68 -5.23
CA ASP A 177 -10.36 -19.04 -4.15
C ASP A 177 -9.83 -18.57 -2.80
N THR A 178 -10.53 -18.92 -1.72
CA THR A 178 -10.15 -18.57 -0.35
C THR A 178 -8.84 -19.22 0.11
N HIS A 179 -8.33 -20.24 -0.59
CA HIS A 179 -7.07 -20.93 -0.30
C HIS A 179 -5.91 -20.46 -1.17
N PHE A 180 -6.12 -19.44 -2.01
CA PHE A 180 -5.12 -18.93 -2.93
C PHE A 180 -3.80 -18.57 -2.23
N ILE A 181 -3.86 -17.82 -1.13
CA ILE A 181 -2.66 -17.39 -0.39
C ILE A 181 -1.96 -18.59 0.25
N ASP A 182 -2.70 -19.46 0.95
CA ASP A 182 -2.16 -20.68 1.57
C ASP A 182 -1.42 -21.58 0.57
N ARG A 183 -1.90 -21.60 -0.67
CA ARG A 183 -1.35 -22.42 -1.75
C ARG A 183 -0.14 -21.79 -2.45
N THR A 184 -0.08 -20.46 -2.52
CA THR A 184 0.84 -19.76 -3.44
C THR A 184 1.88 -18.90 -2.74
N PHE A 185 1.64 -18.47 -1.50
CA PHE A 185 2.53 -17.56 -0.80
C PHE A 185 3.37 -18.28 0.25
N THR A 186 4.67 -17.99 0.26
CA THR A 186 5.56 -18.26 1.39
C THR A 186 6.37 -17.00 1.71
N PRO A 187 6.86 -16.82 2.95
CA PRO A 187 7.72 -15.69 3.30
C PRO A 187 8.93 -15.49 2.37
N GLU A 188 9.50 -16.59 1.87
CA GLU A 188 10.62 -16.60 0.92
C GLU A 188 10.25 -16.04 -0.45
N SER A 189 8.95 -15.98 -0.78
CA SER A 189 8.44 -15.39 -2.02
C SER A 189 8.71 -13.88 -2.09
N LEU A 190 9.00 -13.24 -0.95
CA LEU A 190 9.40 -11.83 -0.86
C LEU A 190 10.91 -11.64 -0.71
N ALA A 191 11.68 -12.73 -0.68
CA ALA A 191 13.12 -12.60 -0.73
C ALA A 191 13.49 -11.84 -2.01
N PRO A 192 14.43 -10.87 -1.94
CA PRO A 192 14.93 -10.24 -3.15
C PRO A 192 15.38 -11.36 -4.10
N GLY A 193 14.84 -11.37 -5.32
CA GLY A 193 15.47 -12.11 -6.39
C GLY A 193 16.81 -11.44 -6.62
N GLU A 194 17.89 -11.96 -6.04
CA GLU A 194 19.23 -11.46 -6.32
C GLU A 194 19.54 -11.80 -7.78
N THR A 195 19.20 -10.87 -8.67
CA THR A 195 19.71 -10.94 -10.04
C THR A 195 21.18 -10.50 -10.00
N GLU A 196 22.03 -11.10 -10.84
CA GLU A 196 23.40 -10.63 -11.02
C GLU A 196 23.44 -9.14 -11.37
N GLU A 197 22.41 -8.63 -12.04
CA GLU A 197 22.28 -7.23 -12.41
C GLU A 197 22.04 -6.31 -11.19
N ASP A 198 21.21 -6.72 -10.23
CA ASP A 198 20.98 -5.97 -8.99
C ASP A 198 22.24 -5.93 -8.12
N LEU A 199 22.93 -7.07 -8.01
CA LEU A 199 24.23 -7.14 -7.33
C LEU A 199 25.28 -6.27 -8.03
N ALA A 200 25.33 -6.28 -9.37
CA ALA A 200 26.23 -5.43 -10.15
C ALA A 200 25.93 -3.94 -9.96
N ARG A 201 24.65 -3.54 -9.91
CA ARG A 201 24.24 -2.15 -9.66
C ARG A 201 24.63 -1.68 -8.26
N VAL A 202 24.39 -2.51 -7.24
CA VAL A 202 24.80 -2.21 -5.86
C VAL A 202 26.34 -2.13 -5.76
N ALA A 203 27.06 -3.08 -6.36
CA ALA A 203 28.52 -3.07 -6.39
C ALA A 203 29.10 -1.84 -7.11
N ALA A 204 28.51 -1.45 -8.25
CA ALA A 204 28.89 -0.26 -9.00
C ALA A 204 28.64 1.02 -8.19
N ALA A 205 27.49 1.12 -7.49
CA ALA A 205 27.19 2.26 -6.63
C ALA A 205 28.18 2.38 -5.45
N ILE A 206 28.51 1.25 -4.79
CA ILE A 206 29.52 1.21 -3.72
C ILE A 206 30.90 1.62 -4.25
N ARG A 207 31.28 1.13 -5.43
CA ARG A 207 32.56 1.48 -6.07
C ARG A 207 32.62 2.98 -6.38
N ALA A 208 31.59 3.52 -7.02
CA ALA A 208 31.52 4.95 -7.35
C ALA A 208 31.58 5.83 -6.09
N TYR A 209 30.91 5.42 -5.01
CA TYR A 209 31.00 6.10 -3.72
C TYR A 209 32.42 6.08 -3.15
N ARG A 210 33.08 4.91 -3.13
CA ARG A 210 34.47 4.79 -2.64
C ARG A 210 35.48 5.55 -3.49
N GLU A 211 35.32 5.55 -4.82
CA GLU A 211 36.18 6.33 -5.72
C GLU A 211 35.98 7.83 -5.50
N ARG A 212 34.74 8.29 -5.29
CA ARG A 212 34.45 9.68 -4.95
C ARG A 212 35.05 10.08 -3.60
N ASP A 213 34.97 9.23 -2.58
CA ASP A 213 35.58 9.47 -1.27
C ASP A 213 37.12 9.48 -1.36
N HIS A 214 37.71 8.56 -2.14
CA HIS A 214 39.15 8.57 -2.40
C HIS A 214 39.62 9.83 -3.14
N LEU A 215 38.85 10.32 -4.10
CA LEU A 215 39.16 11.56 -4.83
C LEU A 215 39.07 12.78 -3.89
N ALA A 216 38.06 12.84 -3.01
CA ALA A 216 37.94 13.90 -2.02
C ALA A 216 39.11 13.90 -1.00
N VAL A 217 39.56 12.72 -0.57
CA VAL A 217 40.74 12.56 0.29
C VAL A 217 42.03 12.97 -0.42
N ASN A 218 42.14 12.74 -1.73
CA ASN A 218 43.30 13.17 -2.52
C ASN A 218 43.30 14.68 -2.81
N GLU A 219 42.15 15.30 -3.08
CA GLU A 219 42.04 16.77 -3.18
C GLU A 219 42.46 17.47 -1.88
N ALA A 220 42.06 16.93 -0.73
CA ALA A 220 42.49 17.44 0.58
C ALA A 220 44.02 17.32 0.79
N LYS A 221 44.69 16.34 0.18
CA LYS A 221 46.15 16.19 0.19
C LYS A 221 46.87 17.09 -0.84
N LEU A 222 46.19 17.45 -1.93
CA LEU A 222 46.71 18.29 -3.02
C LEU A 222 46.70 19.79 -2.70
N HIS A 223 46.13 20.20 -1.56
CA HIS A 223 46.39 21.51 -0.97
C HIS A 223 47.52 21.40 0.06
N PRO A 224 48.81 21.40 -0.35
CA PRO A 224 49.88 21.58 0.61
C PRO A 224 49.69 22.96 1.25
N ASN A 225 49.83 22.97 2.57
CA ASN A 225 49.74 24.13 3.47
C ASN A 225 50.87 25.17 3.22
N TRP A 226 51.18 25.52 1.96
CA TRP A 226 52.21 26.49 1.61
C TRP A 226 51.94 27.87 2.24
N LYS A 227 50.66 28.22 2.44
CA LYS A 227 50.24 29.43 3.18
C LYS A 227 50.65 29.43 4.66
N TRP A 228 50.87 28.25 5.26
CA TRP A 228 51.35 28.12 6.64
C TRP A 228 52.88 28.04 6.71
N ILE A 229 53.54 27.45 5.71
CA ILE A 229 55.01 27.39 5.64
C ILE A 229 55.60 28.79 5.39
N ALA A 230 55.00 29.59 4.49
CA ALA A 230 55.45 30.95 4.21
C ALA A 230 55.28 31.93 5.40
N ARG A 231 54.42 31.63 6.38
CA ARG A 231 54.31 32.43 7.61
C ARG A 231 55.36 32.08 8.67
N ARG A 232 56.01 30.92 8.57
CA ARG A 232 57.04 30.50 9.52
C ARG A 232 58.42 31.04 9.14
N ASP A 233 58.73 31.06 7.84
CA ASP A 233 60.03 31.56 7.34
C ASP A 233 60.16 33.09 7.41
N GLY A 234 59.05 33.82 7.57
CA GLY A 234 59.05 35.28 7.79
C GLY A 234 59.33 35.73 9.23
N MET A 235 59.44 34.80 10.19
CA MET A 235 59.67 35.12 11.61
C MET A 235 61.07 34.73 12.12
N GLU A 236 61.93 34.12 11.30
CA GLU A 236 63.32 33.75 11.66
C GLU A 236 64.39 34.56 10.91
N GLY A 237 64.02 35.57 10.13
CA GLY A 237 64.96 36.49 9.46
C GLY A 237 64.97 37.88 10.10
N GLY A 238 65.56 37.99 11.28
CA GLY A 238 65.96 39.24 11.94
C GLY A 238 67.47 39.30 12.12
#